data_AF-A0A138ZYB3-F1
#
_entry.id   AF-A0A138ZYB3-F1
#
_cell.length_a   1.000
_cell.length_b   1.000
_cell.length_c   1.000
_cell.angle_alpha   90.00
_cell.angle_beta   90.00
_cell.angle_gamma   90.00
#
_symmetry.space_group_name_H-M   'P 1'
#
loop_
_entity.id
_entity.type
_entity.pdbx_description
1 polymer ?
#
loop_
_entity_poly.entity_id
_entity_poly.type
_entity_poly.pdbx_seq_one_letter_code
_entity_poly.pdbx_strand_id
1 'polypeptide(L)'
;MEALTRTLTDRRYKEGTIAYCELHDQALVGDKSIVFWLMDAEMYVTNMSEVTLRTLVIDRGIRKLGRSTARSFESWEEKDQEFLNLPHAGSNNLYRHARLQYNLPDDPRLRYKFLNEFDRAMVQHLEKKYNWPDSPKGNVTWTHREDKIVPFDRGRLVFVFTFHPTKSSTDYRIGSPLKGVHGAVFSSNNAEFGGHDGIDCRVEHKPTNEICGGRDYYVQLYIPSMTCTVYAPDSC
;
A
#
# COMPACT_ATOMS: atom_id res chain seq x y z
N MET A 1 -8.95 -5.55 -12.48
CA MET A 1 -9.16 -5.88 -11.05
C MET A 1 -9.12 -7.38 -10.82
N GLU A 2 -9.88 -8.18 -11.56
CA GLU A 2 -9.83 -9.66 -11.42
C GLU A 2 -8.47 -10.28 -11.73
N ALA A 3 -7.76 -9.78 -12.76
CA ALA A 3 -6.40 -10.25 -13.04
C ALA A 3 -5.46 -10.02 -11.84
N LEU A 4 -5.55 -8.84 -11.20
CA LEU A 4 -4.78 -8.50 -10.00
C LEU A 4 -5.11 -9.45 -8.84
N THR A 5 -6.40 -9.62 -8.52
CA THR A 5 -6.81 -10.48 -7.40
C THR A 5 -6.44 -11.94 -7.66
N ARG A 6 -6.58 -12.41 -8.90
CA ARG A 6 -6.14 -13.75 -9.31
C ARG A 6 -4.63 -13.90 -9.13
N THR A 7 -3.81 -12.99 -9.66
CA THR A 7 -2.35 -13.06 -9.52
C THR A 7 -1.89 -13.10 -8.06
N LEU A 8 -2.57 -12.38 -7.15
CA LEU A 8 -2.23 -12.36 -5.73
C LEU A 8 -2.74 -13.58 -4.94
N THR A 9 -3.77 -14.28 -5.43
CA THR A 9 -4.43 -15.36 -4.68
C THR A 9 -4.24 -16.74 -5.28
N ASP A 10 -3.79 -16.84 -6.52
CA ASP A 10 -3.53 -18.09 -7.23
C ASP A 10 -2.22 -18.71 -6.75
N ARG A 11 -2.34 -19.46 -5.65
CA ARG A 11 -1.25 -20.19 -5.01
C ARG A 11 -1.78 -21.51 -4.49
N ARG A 12 -0.87 -22.49 -4.40
CA ARG A 12 -1.18 -23.84 -3.92
C ARG A 12 -1.65 -23.80 -2.46
N TYR A 13 -2.74 -24.51 -2.18
CA TYR A 13 -3.29 -24.58 -0.83
C TYR A 13 -2.35 -25.38 0.09
N LYS A 14 -2.13 -24.88 1.31
CA LYS A 14 -1.19 -25.42 2.31
C LYS A 14 0.31 -25.30 1.99
N GLU A 15 0.68 -24.57 0.95
CA GLU A 15 2.08 -24.23 0.69
C GLU A 15 2.37 -22.79 1.10
N GLY A 16 3.43 -22.60 1.89
CA GLY A 16 3.90 -21.28 2.28
C GLY A 16 4.47 -20.54 1.07
N THR A 17 4.13 -19.26 0.92
CA THR A 17 4.60 -18.43 -0.19
C THR A 17 5.10 -17.09 0.33
N ILE A 18 6.21 -16.61 -0.19
CA ILE A 18 6.70 -15.24 0.05
C ILE A 18 6.15 -14.37 -1.08
N ALA A 19 5.42 -13.32 -0.71
CA ALA A 19 4.93 -12.33 -1.65
C ALA A 19 5.78 -11.06 -1.51
N TYR A 20 6.13 -10.47 -2.65
CA TYR A 20 6.85 -9.21 -2.77
C TYR A 20 6.27 -8.45 -3.96
N CYS A 21 6.42 -7.12 -3.96
CA CYS A 21 5.96 -6.29 -5.08
C CYS A 21 7.04 -6.03 -6.12
N GLU A 22 8.31 -6.05 -5.72
CA GLU A 22 9.45 -5.98 -6.62
C GLU A 22 10.59 -6.88 -6.14
N LEU A 23 11.53 -7.16 -7.03
CA LEU A 23 12.73 -7.96 -6.81
C LEU A 23 13.99 -7.10 -6.98
N HIS A 24 15.10 -7.50 -6.35
CA HIS A 24 16.43 -6.93 -6.62
C HIS A 24 16.80 -6.89 -8.11
N ASP A 25 16.40 -7.88 -8.92
CA ASP A 25 16.64 -7.88 -10.37
C ASP A 25 16.01 -6.67 -11.07
N GLN A 26 14.85 -6.19 -10.58
CA GLN A 26 14.16 -5.02 -11.11
C GLN A 26 14.81 -3.70 -10.67
N ALA A 27 15.65 -3.77 -9.64
CA ALA A 27 16.48 -2.66 -9.23
C ALA A 27 17.75 -2.55 -10.10
N LEU A 28 18.13 -3.55 -10.90
CA LEU A 28 19.35 -3.50 -11.72
C LEU A 28 19.19 -2.64 -12.99
N VAL A 29 20.34 -2.27 -13.58
CA VAL A 29 20.39 -1.59 -14.89
C VAL A 29 19.59 -2.38 -15.94
N GLY A 30 18.57 -1.76 -16.51
CA GLY A 30 17.78 -2.32 -17.60
C GLY A 30 16.31 -2.52 -17.27
N ASP A 31 15.93 -2.43 -15.99
CA ASP A 31 14.54 -2.32 -15.55
C ASP A 31 14.36 -1.07 -14.66
N LYS A 32 13.15 -0.85 -14.16
CA LYS A 32 12.79 0.28 -13.30
C LYS A 32 12.12 -0.24 -12.02
N SER A 33 12.50 0.35 -10.88
CA SER A 33 11.78 0.16 -9.62
C SER A 33 10.34 0.66 -9.70
N ILE A 34 9.45 0.20 -8.82
CA ILE A 34 8.03 0.63 -8.83
C ILE A 34 7.92 2.15 -8.64
N VAL A 35 8.76 2.71 -7.77
CA VAL A 35 8.78 4.16 -7.51
C VAL A 35 9.11 4.93 -8.79
N PHE A 36 10.04 4.41 -9.60
CA PHE A 36 10.45 5.02 -10.86
C PHE A 36 9.41 4.82 -11.97
N TRP A 37 8.73 3.67 -12.02
CA TRP A 37 7.55 3.48 -12.88
C TRP A 37 6.42 4.47 -12.58
N LEU A 38 6.28 4.92 -11.33
CA LEU A 38 5.18 5.79 -10.90
C LEU A 38 5.48 7.28 -11.05
N MET A 39 6.72 7.69 -10.79
CA MET A 39 7.13 9.09 -10.66
C MET A 39 8.22 9.53 -11.65
N ASP A 40 9.03 8.59 -12.15
CA ASP A 40 10.04 8.80 -13.21
C ASP A 40 10.87 10.09 -13.01
N ALA A 41 11.05 10.90 -14.05
CA ALA A 41 11.85 12.12 -14.00
C ALA A 41 11.41 13.15 -12.94
N GLU A 42 10.13 13.15 -12.52
CA GLU A 42 9.65 14.10 -11.51
C GLU A 42 10.26 13.87 -10.13
N MET A 43 10.84 12.68 -9.86
CA MET A 43 11.55 12.43 -8.61
C MET A 43 12.76 13.36 -8.43
N TYR A 44 13.46 13.68 -9.52
CA TYR A 44 14.71 14.45 -9.48
C TYR A 44 14.51 15.96 -9.55
N VAL A 45 13.38 16.42 -10.11
CA VAL A 45 13.13 17.85 -10.38
C VAL A 45 12.55 18.53 -9.14
N THR A 46 13.25 18.48 -8.01
CA THR A 46 12.86 19.10 -6.72
C THR A 46 11.50 18.70 -6.14
N ASN A 47 10.66 17.93 -6.84
CA ASN A 47 9.29 17.57 -6.42
C ASN A 47 9.25 16.50 -5.33
N MET A 48 10.38 15.89 -4.97
CA MET A 48 10.48 15.09 -3.73
C MET A 48 10.82 15.93 -2.49
N SER A 49 11.08 17.23 -2.64
CA SER A 49 11.17 18.14 -1.50
C SER A 49 9.77 18.53 -0.99
N GLU A 50 9.63 18.70 0.32
CA GLU A 50 8.41 19.25 0.91
C GLU A 50 8.22 20.74 0.65
N VAL A 51 9.31 21.46 0.38
CA VAL A 51 9.29 22.92 0.18
C VAL A 51 8.69 23.29 -1.18
N THR A 52 8.78 22.38 -2.16
CA THR A 52 8.23 22.59 -3.50
C THR A 52 6.80 22.09 -3.59
N LEU A 53 6.05 22.59 -4.56
CA LEU A 53 4.68 22.13 -4.79
C LEU A 53 4.66 20.64 -5.13
N ARG A 54 3.75 19.89 -4.49
CA ARG A 54 3.49 18.49 -4.82
C ARG A 54 2.69 18.41 -6.11
N THR A 55 3.31 17.90 -7.17
CA THR A 55 2.63 17.65 -8.44
C THR A 55 1.67 16.48 -8.31
N LEU A 56 0.74 16.37 -9.26
CA LEU A 56 -0.21 15.25 -9.30
C LEU A 56 0.48 13.90 -9.53
N VAL A 57 1.62 13.89 -10.23
CA VAL A 57 2.41 12.67 -10.48
C VAL A 57 3.06 12.20 -9.19
N ILE A 58 3.69 13.09 -8.42
CA ILE A 58 4.26 12.75 -7.12
C ILE A 58 3.17 12.38 -6.10
N ASP A 59 2.06 13.14 -6.02
CA ASP A 59 0.93 12.80 -5.13
C ASP A 59 0.40 11.39 -5.42
N ARG A 60 0.17 11.10 -6.70
CA ARG A 60 -0.26 9.77 -7.15
C ARG A 60 0.78 8.71 -6.88
N GLY A 61 2.06 9.01 -7.07
CA GLY A 61 3.16 8.08 -6.85
C GLY A 61 3.27 7.66 -5.40
N ILE A 62 3.30 8.63 -4.48
CA ILE A 62 3.35 8.40 -3.03
C ILE A 62 2.14 7.57 -2.58
N ARG A 63 0.93 7.99 -2.99
CA ARG A 63 -0.32 7.31 -2.61
C ARG A 63 -0.44 5.91 -3.20
N LYS A 64 0.06 5.67 -4.41
CA LYS A 64 0.07 4.33 -5.01
C LYS A 64 1.14 3.43 -4.41
N LEU A 65 2.33 3.94 -4.11
CA LEU A 65 3.43 3.14 -3.58
C LEU A 65 3.14 2.64 -2.17
N GLY A 66 2.56 3.49 -1.31
CA GLY A 66 2.07 3.03 0.00
C GLY A 66 1.13 1.82 -0.17
N ARG A 67 0.27 1.80 -1.18
CA ARG A 67 -0.65 0.67 -1.39
C ARG A 67 0.01 -0.64 -1.83
N SER A 68 1.21 -0.59 -2.42
CA SER A 68 1.91 -1.81 -2.87
C SER A 68 2.74 -2.48 -1.79
N THR A 69 3.29 -1.77 -0.79
CA THR A 69 4.36 -2.32 0.07
C THR A 69 3.90 -3.24 1.22
N ALA A 70 2.71 -3.85 1.13
CA ALA A 70 2.16 -4.70 2.20
C ALA A 70 3.00 -5.93 2.57
N ARG A 71 4.02 -6.27 1.77
CA ARG A 71 5.19 -7.05 2.19
C ARG A 71 6.33 -6.83 1.21
N SER A 72 7.25 -5.92 1.52
CA SER A 72 8.56 -5.86 0.84
C SER A 72 9.56 -6.49 1.81
N PHE A 73 10.18 -7.63 1.47
CA PHE A 73 11.31 -8.15 2.27
C PHE A 73 12.59 -7.33 2.03
N GLU A 74 12.57 -6.47 1.01
CA GLU A 74 13.58 -5.45 0.76
C GLU A 74 12.96 -4.11 1.20
N SER A 75 13.55 -3.56 2.26
CA SER A 75 13.19 -2.27 2.84
C SER A 75 13.17 -1.20 1.74
N TRP A 76 12.39 -0.14 1.96
CA TRP A 76 12.37 1.02 1.06
C TRP A 76 13.78 1.56 0.72
N GLU A 77 14.73 1.29 1.62
CA GLU A 77 16.16 1.50 1.52
C GLU A 77 16.84 1.02 0.22
N GLU A 78 16.29 0.01 -0.48
CA GLU A 78 16.83 -0.49 -1.76
C GLU A 78 16.14 0.10 -3.00
N LYS A 79 15.00 0.77 -2.82
CA LYS A 79 14.06 1.16 -3.90
C LYS A 79 14.32 2.55 -4.48
N ASP A 80 15.29 3.28 -3.91
CA ASP A 80 15.56 4.68 -4.21
C ASP A 80 16.58 4.90 -5.34
N GLN A 81 17.20 3.85 -5.85
CA GLN A 81 18.05 3.98 -7.03
C GLN A 81 17.18 4.09 -8.29
N GLU A 82 17.56 4.97 -9.21
CA GLU A 82 17.12 4.92 -10.62
C GLU A 82 17.35 3.49 -11.17
N PHE A 83 18.48 2.91 -10.75
CA PHE A 83 18.90 1.52 -10.87
C PHE A 83 20.20 1.32 -10.06
N LEU A 84 20.42 0.14 -9.49
CA LEU A 84 21.66 -0.37 -8.94
C LEU A 84 22.56 -0.84 -10.10
N ASN A 85 23.77 -0.31 -10.17
CA ASN A 85 24.79 -0.76 -11.13
C ASN A 85 26.09 -1.10 -10.42
N LEU A 86 26.47 -2.37 -10.45
CA LEU A 86 27.76 -2.81 -9.93
C LEU A 86 28.89 -2.44 -10.91
N PRO A 87 30.11 -2.15 -10.43
CA PRO A 87 31.22 -1.83 -11.30
C PRO A 87 31.53 -2.96 -12.28
N HIS A 88 31.46 -2.64 -13.57
CA HIS A 88 31.82 -3.53 -14.67
C HIS A 88 32.47 -2.74 -15.82
N ALA A 89 33.07 -3.43 -16.79
CA ALA A 89 33.78 -2.80 -17.92
C ALA A 89 32.94 -1.79 -18.71
N GLY A 90 31.64 -2.05 -18.88
CA GLY A 90 30.71 -1.13 -19.57
C GLY A 90 30.29 0.10 -18.76
N SER A 91 30.59 0.13 -17.45
CA SER A 91 30.36 1.26 -16.54
C SER A 91 31.63 2.07 -16.24
N ASN A 92 32.75 1.78 -16.93
CA ASN A 92 34.08 2.29 -16.59
C ASN A 92 34.49 2.03 -15.12
N ASN A 93 34.02 0.93 -14.52
CA ASN A 93 34.21 0.59 -13.12
C ASN A 93 33.80 1.70 -12.14
N LEU A 94 32.77 2.50 -12.50
CA LEU A 94 32.24 3.55 -11.63
C LEU A 94 31.35 2.97 -10.53
N TYR A 95 31.54 3.45 -9.31
CA TYR A 95 30.75 3.05 -8.13
C TYR A 95 29.55 3.96 -7.86
N ARG A 96 29.25 4.91 -8.74
CA ARG A 96 28.23 5.96 -8.52
C ARG A 96 26.85 5.39 -8.17
N HIS A 97 26.49 4.28 -8.80
CA HIS A 97 25.22 3.56 -8.65
C HIS A 97 25.39 2.23 -7.91
N ALA A 98 26.54 2.01 -7.26
CA ALA A 98 26.81 0.83 -6.43
C ALA A 98 26.68 1.20 -4.94
N ARG A 99 25.60 1.89 -4.58
CA ARG A 99 25.36 2.40 -3.22
C ARG A 99 23.87 2.52 -2.94
N LEU A 100 23.51 2.54 -1.67
CA LEU A 100 22.15 2.84 -1.21
C LEU A 100 22.15 4.20 -0.50
N GLN A 101 21.09 4.98 -0.68
CA GLN A 101 20.97 6.32 -0.11
C GLN A 101 20.04 6.31 1.11
N TYR A 102 20.48 5.62 2.16
CA TYR A 102 19.74 5.52 3.44
C TYR A 102 19.43 6.86 4.10
N ASN A 103 20.15 7.93 3.71
CA ASN A 103 19.96 9.27 4.25
C ASN A 103 18.69 9.97 3.73
N LEU A 104 18.06 9.50 2.66
CA LEU A 104 16.91 10.21 2.08
C LEU A 104 15.62 10.16 2.93
N PRO A 105 15.23 9.02 3.53
CA PRO A 105 14.13 8.97 4.49
C PRO A 105 14.40 9.79 5.76
N ASP A 106 15.66 9.91 6.15
CA ASP A 106 16.07 10.61 7.38
C ASP A 106 16.02 12.13 7.23
N ASP A 107 16.06 12.67 6.01
CA ASP A 107 15.94 14.12 5.80
C ASP A 107 14.47 14.56 5.90
N PRO A 108 14.08 15.33 6.93
CA PRO A 108 12.71 15.77 7.12
C PRO A 108 12.21 16.70 6.01
N ARG A 109 13.10 17.26 5.18
CA ARG A 109 12.73 18.13 4.05
C ARG A 109 12.33 17.34 2.81
N LEU A 110 12.49 16.02 2.81
CA LEU A 110 12.17 15.15 1.70
C LEU A 110 10.92 14.31 1.99
N ARG A 111 10.19 13.97 0.93
CA ARG A 111 8.95 13.21 0.96
C ARG A 111 9.16 11.70 1.12
N TYR A 112 10.40 11.24 1.06
CA TYR A 112 10.77 9.83 1.24
C TYR A 112 10.40 9.28 2.62
N LYS A 113 10.43 10.14 3.64
CA LYS A 113 9.98 9.81 4.99
C LYS A 113 8.55 9.26 5.03
N PHE A 114 7.66 9.72 4.15
CA PHE A 114 6.26 9.25 4.10
C PHE A 114 6.15 7.78 3.69
N LEU A 115 7.00 7.35 2.75
CA LEU A 115 7.02 5.98 2.26
C LEU A 115 7.63 5.04 3.30
N ASN A 116 8.68 5.52 3.98
CA ASN A 116 9.30 4.80 5.10
C ASN A 116 8.34 4.67 6.29
N GLU A 117 7.61 5.73 6.63
CA GLU A 117 6.62 5.73 7.71
C GLU A 117 5.47 4.77 7.40
N PHE A 118 5.02 4.74 6.13
CA PHE A 118 4.02 3.79 5.68
C PHE A 118 4.48 2.34 5.88
N ASP A 119 5.70 2.02 5.44
CA ASP A 119 6.27 0.67 5.58
C ASP A 119 6.41 0.29 7.05
N ARG A 120 6.90 1.20 7.89
CA ARG A 120 6.99 1.03 9.35
C ARG A 120 5.63 0.74 9.96
N ALA A 121 4.60 1.53 9.65
CA ALA A 121 3.28 1.36 10.22
C ALA A 121 2.61 0.05 9.75
N MET A 122 2.73 -0.30 8.47
CA MET A 122 2.14 -1.52 7.94
C MET A 122 2.84 -2.78 8.45
N VAL A 123 4.17 -2.85 8.29
CA VAL A 123 4.96 -4.06 8.59
C VAL A 123 5.30 -4.14 10.08
N GLN A 124 5.74 -3.05 10.71
CA GLN A 124 6.20 -3.13 12.10
C GLN A 124 5.10 -3.00 13.14
N HIS A 125 4.01 -2.29 12.84
CA HIS A 125 2.92 -2.10 13.81
C HIS A 125 1.74 -3.01 13.52
N LEU A 126 1.19 -2.93 12.31
CA LEU A 126 -0.02 -3.68 11.99
C LEU A 126 0.25 -5.19 11.91
N GLU A 127 1.31 -5.62 11.19
CA GLU A 127 1.60 -7.05 11.01
C GLU A 127 1.94 -7.70 12.35
N LYS A 128 2.77 -7.04 13.18
CA LYS A 128 3.12 -7.55 14.52
C LYS A 128 1.91 -7.62 15.44
N LYS A 129 0.97 -6.67 15.37
CA LYS A 129 -0.21 -6.63 16.25
C LYS A 129 -1.23 -7.72 15.88
N TYR A 130 -1.48 -7.92 14.59
CA TYR A 130 -2.60 -8.77 14.13
C TYR A 130 -2.17 -10.11 13.54
N ASN A 131 -0.89 -10.29 13.22
CA ASN A 131 -0.31 -11.48 12.60
C ASN A 131 -1.16 -12.06 11.44
N TRP A 132 -1.70 -11.20 10.57
CA TRP A 132 -2.53 -11.64 9.45
C TRP A 132 -1.78 -12.49 8.40
N PRO A 133 -0.45 -12.39 8.20
CA PRO A 133 0.22 -13.24 7.21
C PRO A 133 0.14 -14.72 7.55
N ASP A 134 0.19 -15.06 8.83
CA ASP A 134 0.04 -16.43 9.33
C ASP A 134 -1.43 -16.89 9.36
N SER A 135 -2.38 -15.96 9.20
CA SER A 135 -3.79 -16.31 9.09
C SER A 135 -4.08 -17.06 7.78
N PRO A 136 -5.15 -17.87 7.74
CA PRO A 136 -5.60 -18.54 6.52
C PRO A 136 -5.75 -17.59 5.34
N LYS A 137 -5.74 -18.16 4.12
CA LYS A 137 -5.89 -17.41 2.86
C LYS A 137 -7.06 -16.42 2.98
N GLY A 138 -6.76 -15.15 2.72
CA GLY A 138 -7.76 -14.10 2.75
C GLY A 138 -8.84 -14.32 1.70
N ASN A 139 -10.06 -13.92 2.02
CA ASN A 139 -11.20 -14.04 1.14
C ASN A 139 -11.50 -12.69 0.49
N VAL A 140 -11.50 -12.65 -0.83
CA VAL A 140 -11.90 -11.45 -1.58
C VAL A 140 -13.41 -11.47 -1.68
N THR A 141 -14.08 -10.62 -0.91
CA THR A 141 -15.56 -10.60 -0.83
C THR A 141 -16.19 -10.11 -2.12
N TRP A 142 -15.57 -9.11 -2.75
CA TRP A 142 -16.00 -8.62 -4.06
C TRP A 142 -14.83 -7.97 -4.80
N THR A 143 -14.85 -8.04 -6.12
CA THR A 143 -14.04 -7.21 -7.02
C THR A 143 -14.95 -6.26 -7.83
N HIS A 144 -15.13 -5.01 -7.39
CA HIS A 144 -15.96 -4.04 -8.12
C HIS A 144 -15.16 -3.44 -9.28
N ARG A 145 -15.49 -3.80 -10.53
CA ARG A 145 -14.73 -3.36 -11.72
C ARG A 145 -14.86 -1.86 -12.00
N GLU A 146 -16.06 -1.31 -11.88
CA GLU A 146 -16.35 0.09 -12.19
C GLU A 146 -15.79 1.02 -11.13
N ASP A 147 -16.10 0.75 -9.87
CA ASP A 147 -15.61 1.53 -8.74
C ASP A 147 -14.12 1.28 -8.46
N LYS A 148 -13.54 0.22 -9.01
CA LYS A 148 -12.13 -0.19 -8.82
C LYS A 148 -11.80 -0.41 -7.33
N ILE A 149 -12.76 -0.96 -6.58
CA ILE A 149 -12.64 -1.26 -5.15
C ILE A 149 -12.50 -2.77 -4.96
N VAL A 150 -11.55 -3.18 -4.11
CA VAL A 150 -11.27 -4.57 -3.75
C VAL A 150 -11.27 -4.69 -2.23
N PRO A 151 -12.41 -5.03 -1.63
CA PRO A 151 -12.47 -5.49 -0.27
C PRO A 151 -12.00 -6.95 -0.16
N PHE A 152 -11.21 -7.23 0.86
CA PHE A 152 -10.92 -8.59 1.28
C PHE A 152 -10.73 -8.65 2.78
N ASP A 153 -11.00 -9.81 3.36
CA ASP A 153 -10.71 -10.08 4.75
C ASP A 153 -9.57 -11.09 4.87
N ARG A 154 -8.73 -10.92 5.90
CA ARG A 154 -7.70 -11.88 6.26
C ARG A 154 -7.49 -11.86 7.77
N GLY A 155 -7.62 -13.02 8.40
CA GLY A 155 -7.62 -13.11 9.86
C GLY A 155 -8.79 -12.33 10.46
N ARG A 156 -8.49 -11.35 11.33
CA ARG A 156 -9.48 -10.46 11.97
C ARG A 156 -9.56 -9.08 11.33
N LEU A 157 -8.95 -8.90 10.16
CA LEU A 157 -8.85 -7.62 9.49
C LEU A 157 -9.68 -7.59 8.21
N VAL A 158 -10.28 -6.43 7.95
CA VAL A 158 -10.94 -6.12 6.67
C VAL A 158 -10.12 -5.04 5.97
N PHE A 159 -9.60 -5.38 4.80
CA PHE A 159 -8.82 -4.50 3.95
C PHE A 159 -9.70 -3.94 2.84
N VAL A 160 -9.59 -2.64 2.61
CA VAL A 160 -10.32 -1.95 1.54
C VAL A 160 -9.34 -1.19 0.67
N PHE A 161 -9.08 -1.72 -0.53
CA PHE A 161 -8.23 -1.07 -1.52
C PHE A 161 -9.08 -0.42 -2.60
N THR A 162 -8.81 0.85 -2.90
CA THR A 162 -9.45 1.57 -4.01
C THR A 162 -8.42 2.08 -5.01
N PHE A 163 -8.56 1.65 -6.25
CA PHE A 163 -7.69 2.00 -7.38
C PHE A 163 -8.31 3.06 -8.28
N HIS A 164 -9.44 3.65 -7.86
CA HIS A 164 -10.06 4.71 -8.64
C HIS A 164 -9.21 5.98 -8.58
N PRO A 165 -8.86 6.60 -9.73
CA PRO A 165 -7.93 7.74 -9.74
C PRO A 165 -8.53 9.01 -9.13
N THR A 166 -9.85 9.18 -9.17
CA THR A 166 -10.53 10.45 -8.80
C THR A 166 -11.75 10.28 -7.89
N LYS A 167 -12.68 9.39 -8.24
CA LYS A 167 -13.90 9.09 -7.48
C LYS A 167 -13.60 8.56 -6.07
N SER A 168 -14.15 9.26 -5.08
CA SER A 168 -14.33 8.80 -3.71
C SER A 168 -15.78 8.35 -3.52
N SER A 169 -16.00 7.32 -2.71
CA SER A 169 -17.33 6.76 -2.45
C SER A 169 -17.74 7.00 -1.00
N THR A 170 -18.95 7.48 -0.76
CA THR A 170 -19.56 7.59 0.58
C THR A 170 -20.57 6.47 0.78
N ASP A 171 -20.80 6.09 2.04
CA ASP A 171 -21.79 5.09 2.45
C ASP A 171 -21.68 3.74 1.71
N TYR A 172 -20.47 3.40 1.26
CA TYR A 172 -20.22 2.26 0.40
C TYR A 172 -20.32 0.96 1.21
N ARG A 173 -21.17 0.04 0.76
CA ARG A 173 -21.42 -1.22 1.45
C ARG A 173 -20.35 -2.24 1.13
N ILE A 174 -19.66 -2.73 2.16
CA ILE A 174 -18.66 -3.79 2.04
C ILE A 174 -19.09 -4.96 2.93
N GLY A 175 -19.18 -6.15 2.32
CA GLY A 175 -19.40 -7.39 3.06
C GLY A 175 -18.29 -7.62 4.07
N SER A 176 -18.65 -7.81 5.34
CA SER A 176 -17.71 -8.01 6.45
C SER A 176 -17.95 -9.37 7.11
N PRO A 177 -16.90 -10.15 7.41
CA PRO A 177 -17.05 -11.38 8.20
C PRO A 177 -17.22 -11.09 9.69
N LEU A 178 -17.02 -9.84 10.12
CA LEU A 178 -16.90 -9.48 11.51
C LEU A 178 -18.26 -8.97 12.05
N LYS A 179 -18.67 -9.54 13.20
CA LYS A 179 -19.98 -9.26 13.84
C LYS A 179 -19.97 -8.07 14.80
N GLY A 180 -18.78 -7.62 15.21
CA GLY A 180 -18.59 -6.56 16.20
C GLY A 180 -18.52 -5.18 15.56
N VAL A 181 -18.31 -4.15 16.38
CA VAL A 181 -18.00 -2.80 15.88
C VAL A 181 -16.57 -2.78 15.34
N HIS A 182 -16.31 -2.06 14.24
CA HIS A 182 -14.98 -1.92 13.67
C HIS A 182 -14.50 -0.48 13.66
N GLY A 183 -13.25 -0.26 14.02
CA GLY A 183 -12.54 1.00 13.83
C GLY A 183 -11.54 0.90 12.68
N ALA A 184 -11.23 2.04 12.06
CA ALA A 184 -10.09 2.13 11.13
C ALA A 184 -8.79 2.12 11.95
N VAL A 185 -7.98 1.06 11.78
CA VAL A 185 -6.70 0.90 12.47
C VAL A 185 -5.49 1.30 11.63
N PHE A 186 -5.73 1.52 10.33
CA PHE A 186 -4.72 1.99 9.39
C PHE A 186 -5.40 2.68 8.21
N SER A 187 -4.88 3.83 7.78
CA SER A 187 -5.26 4.44 6.51
C SER A 187 -4.03 4.99 5.81
N SER A 188 -3.81 4.55 4.57
CA SER A 188 -2.78 5.12 3.70
C SER A 188 -3.01 6.60 3.37
N ASN A 189 -4.17 7.16 3.76
CA ASN A 189 -4.51 8.54 3.56
C ASN A 189 -4.11 9.44 4.74
N ASN A 190 -3.52 8.90 5.81
CA ASN A 190 -3.01 9.73 6.91
C ASN A 190 -1.87 10.65 6.42
N ALA A 191 -1.76 11.85 6.98
CA ALA A 191 -0.73 12.83 6.64
C ALA A 191 0.69 12.32 6.93
N GLU A 192 0.87 11.46 7.94
CA GLU A 192 2.15 10.81 8.25
C GLU A 192 2.67 9.93 7.10
N PHE A 193 1.79 9.50 6.19
CA PHE A 193 2.13 8.74 4.98
C PHE A 193 2.05 9.61 3.72
N GLY A 194 1.96 10.93 3.87
CA GLY A 194 1.80 11.87 2.75
C GLY A 194 0.40 11.87 2.14
N GLY A 195 -0.60 11.34 2.86
CA GLY A 195 -2.01 11.37 2.46
C GLY A 195 -2.70 12.71 2.73
N HIS A 196 -4.04 12.74 2.61
CA HIS A 196 -4.87 13.95 2.71
C HIS A 196 -5.81 13.96 3.94
N ASP A 197 -5.62 13.07 4.91
CA ASP A 197 -6.41 12.95 6.15
C ASP A 197 -7.93 12.88 5.95
N GLY A 198 -8.38 11.82 5.26
CA GLY A 198 -9.81 11.64 4.95
C GLY A 198 -10.55 10.63 5.83
N ILE A 199 -9.89 9.97 6.78
CA ILE A 199 -10.48 8.88 7.57
C ILE A 199 -10.22 9.17 9.06
N ASP A 200 -11.30 9.38 9.81
CA ASP A 200 -11.24 9.52 11.26
C ASP A 200 -11.28 8.14 11.92
N CYS A 201 -10.19 7.77 12.60
CA CYS A 201 -10.05 6.49 13.27
C CYS A 201 -10.95 6.32 14.50
N ARG A 202 -11.54 7.41 15.00
CA ARG A 202 -12.51 7.41 16.10
C ARG A 202 -13.91 6.99 15.66
N VAL A 203 -14.15 6.96 14.35
CA VAL A 203 -15.45 6.55 13.80
C VAL A 203 -15.59 5.04 13.91
N GLU A 204 -16.64 4.64 14.61
CA GLU A 204 -17.02 3.25 14.79
C GLU A 204 -18.03 2.81 13.73
N HIS A 205 -17.73 1.70 13.05
CA HIS A 205 -18.57 1.12 12.01
C HIS A 205 -19.31 -0.11 12.54
N LYS A 206 -20.63 0.01 12.70
CA LYS A 206 -21.51 -1.08 13.13
C LYS A 206 -21.93 -1.94 11.94
N PRO A 207 -21.79 -3.27 12.02
CA PRO A 207 -22.23 -4.16 10.96
C PRO A 207 -23.76 -4.27 10.94
N THR A 208 -24.33 -4.24 9.75
CA THR A 208 -25.76 -4.49 9.50
C THR A 208 -25.95 -5.95 9.12
N ASN A 209 -26.97 -6.60 9.70
CA ASN A 209 -27.30 -8.01 9.45
C ASN A 209 -28.11 -8.17 8.16
N GLU A 210 -27.42 -8.13 7.03
CA GLU A 210 -27.98 -8.32 5.69
C GLU A 210 -26.86 -8.81 4.76
N ILE A 211 -27.21 -9.72 3.85
CA ILE A 211 -26.24 -10.36 2.97
C ILE A 211 -25.68 -9.36 1.96
N CYS A 212 -24.35 -9.25 1.89
CA CYS A 212 -23.65 -8.41 0.92
C CYS A 212 -22.31 -9.05 0.52
N GLY A 213 -22.01 -9.16 -0.78
CA GLY A 213 -20.73 -9.68 -1.26
C GLY A 213 -20.38 -11.07 -0.73
N GLY A 214 -21.39 -11.95 -0.59
CA GLY A 214 -21.21 -13.31 -0.05
C GLY A 214 -20.91 -13.39 1.45
N ARG A 215 -21.16 -12.31 2.21
CA ARG A 215 -21.05 -12.27 3.68
C ARG A 215 -22.42 -11.99 4.31
N ASP A 216 -22.62 -12.49 5.53
CA ASP A 216 -23.87 -12.33 6.29
C ASP A 216 -24.09 -10.91 6.81
N TYR A 217 -23.03 -10.10 6.85
CA TYR A 217 -23.06 -8.72 7.33
C TYR A 217 -22.41 -7.78 6.32
N TYR A 218 -22.80 -6.50 6.37
CA TYR A 218 -22.06 -5.42 5.70
C TYR A 218 -21.78 -4.26 6.64
N VAL A 219 -20.75 -3.48 6.29
CA VAL A 219 -20.46 -2.18 6.90
C VAL A 219 -20.52 -1.09 5.83
N GLN A 220 -20.91 0.12 6.21
CA GLN A 220 -20.88 1.30 5.35
C GLN A 220 -19.66 2.14 5.66
N LEU A 221 -18.88 2.42 4.62
CA LEU A 221 -17.58 3.08 4.74
C LEU A 221 -17.48 4.28 3.80
N TYR A 222 -16.77 5.30 4.26
CA TYR A 222 -16.20 6.31 3.36
C TYR A 222 -14.90 5.76 2.77
N ILE A 223 -14.78 5.79 1.44
CA ILE A 223 -13.66 5.23 0.68
C ILE A 223 -13.09 6.33 -0.22
N PRO A 224 -12.08 7.08 0.24
CA PRO A 224 -11.42 8.10 -0.56
C PRO A 224 -10.67 7.46 -1.73
N SER A 225 -10.61 8.13 -2.89
CA SER A 225 -9.88 7.64 -4.06
C SER A 225 -8.42 7.27 -3.75
N MET A 226 -7.85 6.29 -4.45
CA MET A 226 -6.44 5.87 -4.30
C MET A 226 -5.96 5.64 -2.86
N THR A 227 -6.75 4.97 -2.03
CA THR A 227 -6.38 4.63 -0.64
C THR A 227 -6.32 3.12 -0.40
N CYS A 228 -5.70 2.75 0.73
CA CYS A 228 -5.84 1.47 1.41
C CYS A 228 -6.22 1.79 2.86
N THR A 229 -7.34 1.25 3.31
CA THR A 229 -7.78 1.36 4.71
C THR A 229 -7.97 -0.03 5.28
N VAL A 230 -7.55 -0.22 6.54
CA VAL A 230 -7.69 -1.48 7.26
C VAL A 230 -8.56 -1.26 8.49
N TYR A 231 -9.54 -2.13 8.65
CA TYR A 231 -10.47 -2.13 9.77
C TYR A 231 -10.26 -3.36 10.63
N ALA A 232 -10.38 -3.19 11.94
CA ALA A 232 -10.25 -4.24 12.95
C ALA A 232 -11.39 -4.12 13.98
N PRO A 233 -11.68 -5.17 14.76
CA PRO A 233 -12.68 -5.12 15.85
C PRO A 233 -12.22 -4.31 17.08
N ASP A 234 -11.05 -3.67 17.02
CA ASP A 234 -10.53 -2.80 18.06
C ASP A 234 -10.83 -1.34 17.71
N SER A 235 -11.10 -0.50 18.72
CA SER A 235 -11.05 0.95 18.56
C SER A 235 -9.59 1.44 18.51
N CYS A 236 -9.38 2.58 17.87
CA CYS A 236 -8.07 3.14 17.58
C CYS A 236 -7.31 3.64 18.82
#